data_AF-A0A7Z2GBT5-F1
#
_entry.id   AF-A0A7Z2GBT5-F1
#
_cell.length_a   1.000
_cell.length_b   1.000
_cell.length_c   1.000
_cell.angle_alpha   90.00
_cell.angle_beta   90.00
_cell.angle_gamma   90.00
#
_symmetry.space_group_name_H-M   'P 1'
#
loop_
_entity.id
_entity.type
_entity.pdbx_description
1 polymer ?
#
loop_
_entity_poly.entity_id
_entity_poly.type
_entity_poly.pdbx_seq_one_letter_code
_entity_poly.pdbx_strand_id
1 'polypeptide(L)'
;MSTTSGADYPKTIFIIRHGEKPGDPATDNPQDGINLSTRGYERAAALAPYFVATLGKPDALFATQASTHSNRPVETITPLAQALQMTIKSDIADGDYGKLADKILSDSHYAGKVLLICWHHGNIPALTQSLGGQPPQSPWPGTVFDRVWQIDYPAGSGKPSGLQVKNIPQQLLYGDQAT
;
A
#
# COMPACT_ATOMS: atom_id res chain seq x y z
N MET A 1 -31.86 -23.54 8.16
CA MET A 1 -30.77 -22.87 8.91
C MET A 1 -30.02 -22.01 7.92
N SER A 2 -30.18 -20.68 8.00
CA SER A 2 -29.52 -19.76 7.07
C SER A 2 -28.03 -19.70 7.39
N THR A 3 -27.20 -20.22 6.50
CA THR A 3 -25.76 -19.99 6.54
C THR A 3 -25.52 -18.54 6.17
N THR A 4 -25.19 -17.71 7.15
CA THR A 4 -24.57 -16.41 6.90
C THR A 4 -23.21 -16.71 6.29
N SER A 5 -23.05 -16.60 4.97
CA SER A 5 -21.72 -16.75 4.35
C SER A 5 -20.84 -15.63 4.91
N GLY A 6 -19.76 -15.98 5.60
CA GLY A 6 -18.72 -15.02 5.96
C GLY A 6 -18.13 -14.38 4.71
N ALA A 7 -17.42 -13.26 4.87
CA ALA A 7 -16.65 -12.71 3.76
C ALA A 7 -15.55 -13.71 3.37
N ASP A 8 -15.44 -14.09 2.10
CA ASP A 8 -14.38 -14.99 1.63
C ASP A 8 -13.06 -14.24 1.32
N TYR A 9 -13.12 -12.91 1.26
CA TYR A 9 -12.02 -12.01 0.87
C TYR A 9 -11.85 -10.86 1.87
N PRO A 10 -10.72 -10.12 1.82
CA PRO A 10 -10.56 -8.89 2.59
C PRO A 10 -11.70 -7.92 2.32
N LYS A 11 -12.09 -7.12 3.31
CA LYS A 11 -13.11 -6.08 3.10
C LYS A 11 -12.60 -5.00 2.15
N THR A 12 -11.39 -4.51 2.44
CA THR A 12 -10.75 -3.43 1.68
C THR A 12 -9.24 -3.63 1.68
N ILE A 13 -8.60 -3.43 0.53
CA ILE A 13 -7.15 -3.34 0.42
C ILE A 13 -6.78 -1.94 -0.05
N PHE A 14 -5.91 -1.29 0.70
CA PHE A 14 -5.24 -0.06 0.32
C PHE A 14 -3.82 -0.37 -0.15
N ILE A 15 -3.46 0.17 -1.31
CA ILE A 15 -2.13 0.02 -1.91
C ILE A 15 -1.53 1.42 -2.07
N ILE A 16 -0.33 1.58 -1.55
CA ILE A 16 0.49 2.79 -1.71
C ILE A 16 1.86 2.40 -2.25
N ARG A 17 2.55 3.36 -2.86
CA ARG A 17 3.99 3.24 -3.07
C ARG A 17 4.76 3.74 -1.85
N HIS A 18 6.04 3.40 -1.78
CA HIS A 18 6.94 4.05 -0.83
C HIS A 18 7.04 5.56 -1.05
N GLY A 19 7.33 6.30 0.02
CA GLY A 19 7.59 7.74 -0.01
C GLY A 19 8.81 8.13 -0.86
N GLU A 20 9.06 9.43 -0.94
CA GLU A 20 10.10 10.03 -1.77
C GLU A 20 11.46 9.38 -1.55
N LYS A 21 12.12 9.05 -2.66
CA LYS A 21 13.53 8.63 -2.68
C LYS A 21 14.41 9.87 -2.87
N PRO A 22 15.67 9.83 -2.40
CA PRO A 22 16.68 10.78 -2.83
C PRO A 22 16.86 10.66 -4.34
N GLY A 23 16.97 11.79 -5.02
CA GLY A 23 17.20 11.91 -6.45
C GLY A 23 16.81 13.26 -7.06
N ASP A 24 16.33 14.22 -6.27
CA ASP A 24 16.14 15.61 -6.67
C ASP A 24 17.12 16.52 -5.92
N PRO A 25 18.21 16.99 -6.57
CA PRO A 25 19.21 17.85 -5.94
C PRO A 25 18.64 19.16 -5.37
N ALA A 26 17.45 19.60 -5.80
CA ALA A 26 16.80 20.80 -5.30
C ALA A 26 16.10 20.58 -3.94
N THR A 27 15.79 19.33 -3.59
CA THR A 27 15.05 18.97 -2.37
C THR A 27 15.75 17.91 -1.51
N ASP A 28 16.77 17.25 -2.03
CA ASP A 28 17.55 16.25 -1.33
C ASP A 28 18.51 16.87 -0.32
N ASN A 29 18.59 16.25 0.85
CA ASN A 29 19.71 16.47 1.73
C ASN A 29 20.91 15.62 1.22
N PRO A 30 22.11 16.18 1.01
CA PRO A 30 23.30 15.42 0.59
C PRO A 30 23.71 14.29 1.55
N GLN A 31 23.15 14.25 2.76
CA GLN A 31 23.31 13.15 3.72
C GLN A 31 22.25 12.05 3.59
N ASP A 32 21.23 12.22 2.74
CA ASP A 32 20.21 11.19 2.51
C ASP A 32 20.86 9.97 1.81
N GLY A 33 20.68 8.79 2.42
CA GLY A 33 21.23 7.53 1.93
C GLY A 33 20.37 6.86 0.84
N ILE A 34 20.47 5.54 0.70
CA ILE A 34 19.68 4.77 -0.28
C ILE A 34 18.19 4.60 0.10
N ASN A 35 17.75 5.20 1.21
CA ASN A 35 16.45 5.00 1.84
C ASN A 35 15.49 6.16 1.50
N LEU A 36 14.47 6.46 2.32
CA LEU A 36 13.62 7.63 2.11
C LEU A 36 14.44 8.93 2.17
N SER A 37 14.07 9.94 1.38
CA SER A 37 14.56 11.30 1.55
C SER A 37 13.91 11.96 2.77
N THR A 38 14.39 13.14 3.16
CA THR A 38 13.73 13.95 4.20
C THR A 38 12.23 14.11 3.94
N ARG A 39 11.85 14.48 2.71
CA ARG A 39 10.45 14.58 2.28
C ARG A 39 9.69 13.25 2.39
N GLY A 40 10.36 12.13 2.08
CA GLY A 40 9.78 10.80 2.21
C GLY A 40 9.45 10.45 3.67
N TYR A 41 10.32 10.83 4.62
CA TYR A 41 10.04 10.66 6.05
C TYR A 41 8.90 11.58 6.54
N GLU A 42 8.84 12.82 6.06
CA GLU A 42 7.72 13.73 6.35
C GLU A 42 6.39 13.14 5.85
N ARG A 43 6.37 12.58 4.63
CA ARG A 43 5.19 11.88 4.10
C ARG A 43 4.82 10.68 4.97
N ALA A 44 5.79 9.86 5.34
CA ALA A 44 5.56 8.69 6.20
C ALA A 44 4.96 9.09 7.55
N ALA A 45 5.45 10.18 8.16
CA ALA A 45 4.93 10.72 9.41
C ALA A 45 3.50 11.26 9.25
N ALA A 46 3.20 11.99 8.17
CA ALA A 46 1.87 12.53 7.88
C ALA A 46 0.85 11.45 7.47
N LEU A 47 1.32 10.36 6.85
CA LEU A 47 0.49 9.23 6.42
C LEU A 47 -0.16 8.54 7.62
N ALA A 48 0.54 8.43 8.74
CA ALA A 48 0.05 7.72 9.93
C ALA A 48 -1.28 8.29 10.48
N PRO A 49 -1.38 9.59 10.84
CA PRO A 49 -2.65 10.17 11.29
C PRO A 49 -3.69 10.23 10.18
N TYR A 50 -3.30 10.51 8.93
CA TYR A 50 -4.22 10.53 7.79
C TYR A 50 -4.93 9.19 7.60
N PHE A 51 -4.17 8.09 7.63
CA PHE A 51 -4.70 6.77 7.36
C PHE A 51 -5.78 6.41 8.39
N VAL A 52 -5.48 6.59 9.67
CA VAL A 52 -6.43 6.29 10.76
C VAL A 52 -7.66 7.18 10.69
N ALA A 53 -7.50 8.48 10.43
CA ALA A 53 -8.60 9.44 10.41
C ALA A 53 -9.51 9.30 9.18
N THR A 54 -8.95 8.96 8.02
CA THR A 54 -9.66 9.02 6.72
C THR A 54 -10.00 7.64 6.18
N LEU A 55 -9.09 6.68 6.32
CA LEU A 55 -9.20 5.33 5.73
C LEU A 55 -9.55 4.25 6.78
N GLY A 56 -9.44 4.60 8.06
CA GLY A 56 -9.68 3.72 9.20
C GLY A 56 -8.44 2.94 9.61
N LYS A 57 -8.54 2.24 10.75
CA LYS A 57 -7.45 1.41 11.25
C LYS A 57 -7.30 0.14 10.39
N PRO A 58 -6.11 -0.17 9.85
CA PRO A 58 -5.86 -1.44 9.18
C PRO A 58 -5.76 -2.58 10.19
N ASP A 59 -6.12 -3.79 9.75
CA ASP A 59 -5.94 -5.05 10.49
C ASP A 59 -4.59 -5.71 10.19
N ALA A 60 -4.00 -5.45 9.02
CA ALA A 60 -2.66 -5.93 8.67
C ALA A 60 -1.89 -4.94 7.79
N LEU A 61 -0.57 -4.97 7.94
CA LEU A 61 0.39 -4.14 7.22
C LEU A 61 1.34 -5.04 6.43
N PHE A 62 1.50 -4.75 5.14
CA PHE A 62 2.44 -5.42 4.26
C PHE A 62 3.38 -4.42 3.61
N ALA A 63 4.64 -4.81 3.46
CA ALA A 63 5.62 -4.07 2.67
C ALA A 63 6.46 -5.07 1.85
N THR A 64 7.15 -4.59 0.81
CA THR A 64 8.16 -5.42 0.15
C THR A 64 9.26 -5.79 1.12
N GLN A 65 9.88 -6.96 0.91
CA GLN A 65 11.13 -7.32 1.56
C GLN A 65 12.21 -6.27 1.29
N ALA A 66 12.96 -5.95 2.34
CA ALA A 66 14.14 -5.11 2.23
C ALA A 66 15.15 -5.73 1.26
N SER A 67 15.77 -4.90 0.43
CA SER A 67 16.89 -5.31 -0.42
C SER A 67 18.15 -4.54 -0.03
N THR A 68 19.30 -4.94 -0.59
CA THR A 68 20.55 -4.17 -0.48
C THR A 68 20.44 -2.76 -1.06
N HIS A 69 19.40 -2.47 -1.84
CA HIS A 69 19.24 -1.21 -2.57
C HIS A 69 18.18 -0.28 -1.98
N SER A 70 17.29 -0.75 -1.09
CA SER A 70 16.23 0.07 -0.48
C SER A 70 15.43 -0.71 0.57
N ASN A 71 15.07 -0.03 1.67
CA ASN A 71 14.04 -0.46 2.63
C ASN A 71 12.80 0.47 2.65
N ARG A 72 12.67 1.35 1.66
CA ARG A 72 11.69 2.45 1.64
C ARG A 72 10.24 2.03 1.87
N PRO A 73 9.72 0.90 1.35
CA PRO A 73 8.35 0.49 1.63
C PRO A 73 8.07 0.23 3.11
N VAL A 74 9.02 -0.39 3.83
CA VAL A 74 8.91 -0.59 5.28
C VAL A 74 8.99 0.76 6.01
N GLU A 75 9.96 1.61 5.66
CA GLU A 75 10.13 2.93 6.28
C GLU A 75 8.87 3.80 6.13
N THR A 76 8.22 3.74 4.97
CA THR A 76 7.03 4.55 4.65
C THR A 76 5.86 4.28 5.59
N ILE A 77 5.66 3.03 6.00
CA ILE A 77 4.54 2.64 6.88
C ILE A 77 4.98 2.39 8.33
N THR A 78 6.26 2.61 8.66
CA THR A 78 6.79 2.44 10.02
C THR A 78 6.15 3.39 11.03
N PRO A 79 5.95 4.70 10.75
CA PRO A 79 5.25 5.59 11.69
C PRO A 79 3.83 5.12 12.01
N LEU A 80 3.09 4.63 11.01
CA LEU A 80 1.75 4.06 11.20
C LEU A 80 1.80 2.79 12.05
N ALA A 81 2.72 1.87 11.73
CA ALA A 81 2.91 0.62 12.48
C ALA A 81 3.23 0.89 13.95
N GLN A 82 4.09 1.86 14.25
CA GLN A 82 4.43 2.28 15.61
C GLN A 82 3.23 2.88 16.33
N ALA A 83 2.51 3.81 15.69
CA ALA A 83 1.33 4.45 16.27
C ALA A 83 0.22 3.45 16.62
N LEU A 84 0.09 2.37 15.84
CA LEU A 84 -0.92 1.32 16.03
C LEU A 84 -0.40 0.09 16.77
N GLN A 85 0.89 0.05 17.14
CA GLN A 85 1.56 -1.09 17.75
C GLN A 85 1.41 -2.39 16.93
N MET A 86 1.56 -2.28 15.61
CA MET A 86 1.41 -3.38 14.65
C MET A 86 2.76 -3.79 14.05
N THR A 87 2.89 -5.07 13.71
CA THR A 87 4.04 -5.58 12.96
C THR A 87 3.82 -5.42 11.45
N ILE A 88 4.85 -4.99 10.73
CA ILE A 88 4.88 -4.98 9.26
C ILE A 88 5.30 -6.36 8.75
N LYS A 89 4.50 -6.96 7.86
CA LYS A 89 4.86 -8.20 7.16
C LYS A 89 5.65 -7.84 5.89
N SER A 90 6.95 -8.10 5.90
CA SER A 90 7.87 -7.73 4.81
C SER A 90 8.78 -8.88 4.37
N ASP A 91 8.20 -10.07 4.23
CA ASP A 91 8.88 -11.33 3.89
C ASP A 91 8.83 -11.67 2.38
N ILE A 92 8.14 -10.87 1.57
CA ILE A 92 7.91 -11.14 0.14
C ILE A 92 8.68 -10.13 -0.71
N ALA A 93 9.52 -10.64 -1.63
CA ALA A 93 10.32 -9.84 -2.54
C ALA A 93 9.46 -9.02 -3.51
N ASP A 94 10.01 -7.92 -4.03
CA ASP A 94 9.31 -6.97 -4.92
C ASP A 94 8.71 -7.64 -6.17
N GLY A 95 9.44 -8.57 -6.80
CA GLY A 95 8.96 -9.32 -7.96
C GLY A 95 7.97 -10.45 -7.63
N ASP A 96 7.76 -10.76 -6.35
CA ASP A 96 6.90 -11.84 -5.89
C ASP A 96 5.48 -11.34 -5.50
N TYR A 97 5.04 -10.22 -6.06
CA TYR A 97 3.73 -9.63 -5.76
C TYR A 97 2.55 -10.59 -5.98
N GLY A 98 2.67 -11.55 -6.92
CA GLY A 98 1.68 -12.60 -7.12
C GLY A 98 1.54 -13.52 -5.90
N LYS A 99 2.65 -13.86 -5.24
CA LYS A 99 2.65 -14.66 -4.00
C LYS A 99 1.96 -13.91 -2.86
N LEU A 100 2.14 -12.59 -2.76
CA LEU A 100 1.43 -11.76 -1.79
C LEU A 100 -0.08 -11.77 -2.06
N ALA A 101 -0.49 -11.57 -3.31
CA ALA A 101 -1.90 -11.59 -3.69
C ALA A 101 -2.54 -12.95 -3.40
N ASP A 102 -1.90 -14.06 -3.79
CA ASP A 102 -2.39 -15.41 -3.50
C ASP A 102 -2.49 -15.66 -1.99
N LYS A 103 -1.49 -15.24 -1.20
CA LYS A 103 -1.53 -15.33 0.27
C LYS A 103 -2.72 -14.58 0.86
N ILE A 104 -2.97 -13.34 0.41
CA ILE A 104 -4.06 -12.51 0.91
C ILE A 104 -5.43 -13.09 0.53
N LEU A 105 -5.58 -13.57 -0.71
CA LEU A 105 -6.86 -14.01 -1.26
C LEU A 105 -7.24 -15.46 -0.89
N SER A 106 -6.29 -16.27 -0.42
CA SER A 106 -6.53 -17.67 -0.04
C SER A 106 -6.54 -17.92 1.47
N ASP A 107 -5.98 -17.02 2.27
CA ASP A 107 -5.92 -17.15 3.72
C ASP A 107 -7.14 -16.51 4.37
N SER A 108 -8.01 -17.35 4.96
CA SER A 108 -9.22 -16.93 5.66
C SER A 108 -8.95 -16.02 6.86
N HIS A 109 -7.70 -15.91 7.33
CA HIS A 109 -7.30 -14.91 8.32
C HIS A 109 -7.58 -13.46 7.85
N TYR A 110 -7.50 -13.20 6.55
CA TYR A 110 -7.74 -11.86 5.98
C TYR A 110 -9.18 -11.61 5.56
N ALA A 111 -10.08 -12.60 5.68
CA ALA A 111 -11.50 -12.45 5.43
C ALA A 111 -12.11 -11.27 6.21
N GLY A 112 -12.76 -10.34 5.49
CA GLY A 112 -13.41 -9.17 6.06
C GLY A 112 -12.48 -8.13 6.67
N LYS A 113 -11.15 -8.25 6.47
CA LYS A 113 -10.14 -7.36 7.04
C LYS A 113 -9.83 -6.16 6.16
N VAL A 114 -9.35 -5.08 6.77
CA VAL A 114 -8.77 -3.92 6.08
C VAL A 114 -7.25 -4.08 6.03
N LEU A 115 -6.66 -4.08 4.85
CA LEU A 115 -5.21 -4.28 4.67
C LEU A 115 -4.57 -3.02 4.07
N LEU A 116 -3.34 -2.71 4.50
CA LEU A 116 -2.48 -1.74 3.83
C LEU A 116 -1.24 -2.43 3.26
N ILE A 117 -0.95 -2.18 1.98
CA ILE A 117 0.22 -2.69 1.27
C ILE A 117 1.06 -1.49 0.77
N CYS A 118 2.33 -1.44 1.16
CA CYS A 118 3.30 -0.50 0.61
C CYS A 118 4.27 -1.23 -0.33
N TRP A 119 4.39 -0.78 -1.59
CA TRP A 119 5.14 -1.52 -2.61
C TRP A 119 6.03 -0.61 -3.49
N HIS A 120 6.84 -1.19 -4.37
CA HIS A 120 7.53 -0.43 -5.41
C HIS A 120 6.60 -0.12 -6.58
N HIS A 121 6.62 1.12 -7.05
CA HIS A 121 5.69 1.62 -8.07
C HIS A 121 5.63 0.77 -9.35
N GLY A 122 6.74 0.09 -9.71
CA GLY A 122 6.84 -0.69 -10.95
C GLY A 122 5.94 -1.90 -10.95
N ASN A 123 5.69 -2.48 -9.77
CA ASN A 123 4.90 -3.70 -9.61
C ASN A 123 3.49 -3.44 -9.09
N ILE A 124 3.15 -2.21 -8.67
CA ILE A 124 1.81 -1.90 -8.14
C ILE A 124 0.69 -2.21 -9.16
N PRO A 125 0.79 -1.86 -10.46
CA PRO A 125 -0.26 -2.22 -11.42
C PRO A 125 -0.48 -3.75 -11.51
N ALA A 126 0.59 -4.53 -11.59
CA ALA A 126 0.49 -5.99 -11.68
C ALA A 126 -0.01 -6.62 -10.37
N LEU A 127 0.47 -6.15 -9.20
CA LEU A 127 -0.05 -6.51 -7.89
C LEU A 127 -1.55 -6.25 -7.78
N THR A 128 -2.01 -5.07 -8.23
CA THR A 128 -3.42 -4.69 -8.21
C THR A 128 -4.27 -5.64 -9.04
N GLN A 129 -3.78 -6.03 -10.23
CA GLN A 129 -4.43 -7.05 -11.07
C GLN A 129 -4.46 -8.42 -10.39
N SER A 130 -3.37 -8.85 -9.77
CA SER A 130 -3.31 -10.12 -9.02
C SER A 130 -4.28 -10.15 -7.83
N LEU A 131 -4.56 -8.99 -7.22
CA LEU A 131 -5.57 -8.81 -6.18
C LEU A 131 -7.02 -8.76 -6.72
N GLY A 132 -7.22 -8.85 -8.04
CA GLY A 132 -8.52 -8.82 -8.70
C GLY A 132 -9.00 -7.42 -9.09
N GLY A 133 -8.21 -6.38 -8.83
CA GLY A 133 -8.51 -4.98 -9.17
C GLY A 133 -8.10 -4.60 -10.59
N GLN A 134 -8.77 -3.61 -11.16
CA GLN A 134 -8.38 -2.94 -12.40
C GLN A 134 -7.53 -1.70 -12.07
N PRO A 135 -6.22 -1.69 -12.40
CA PRO A 135 -5.35 -0.56 -12.13
C PRO A 135 -5.93 0.73 -12.75
N PRO A 136 -6.06 1.83 -11.98
CA PRO A 136 -6.51 3.10 -12.53
C PRO A 136 -5.58 3.66 -13.61
N GLN A 137 -4.30 3.28 -13.57
CA GLN A 137 -3.27 3.65 -14.52
C GLN A 137 -2.18 2.57 -14.56
N SER A 138 -1.50 2.46 -15.70
CA SER A 138 -0.29 1.65 -15.84
C SER A 138 0.61 2.29 -16.90
N PRO A 139 1.85 2.67 -16.57
CA PRO A 139 2.54 2.46 -15.30
C PRO A 139 2.03 3.38 -14.16
N TRP A 140 2.40 3.08 -12.92
CA TRP A 140 2.35 4.07 -11.85
C TRP A 140 3.45 5.13 -12.11
N PRO A 141 3.13 6.42 -12.27
CA PRO A 141 4.11 7.44 -12.63
C PRO A 141 5.22 7.59 -11.59
N GLY A 142 6.49 7.54 -12.01
CA GLY A 142 7.65 7.55 -11.11
C GLY A 142 7.76 8.78 -10.20
N THR A 143 7.08 9.88 -10.53
CA THR A 143 7.08 11.16 -9.77
C THR A 143 5.89 11.34 -8.83
N VAL A 144 4.89 10.44 -8.87
CA VAL A 144 3.63 10.61 -8.12
C VAL A 144 3.66 9.77 -6.83
N PHE A 145 3.96 10.38 -5.68
CA PHE A 145 4.11 9.71 -4.37
C PHE A 145 2.85 9.75 -3.47
N ASP A 146 1.84 10.49 -3.89
CA ASP A 146 0.74 11.01 -3.06
C ASP A 146 -0.59 10.30 -3.33
N ARG A 147 -0.57 9.01 -3.65
CA ARG A 147 -1.77 8.24 -4.02
C ARG A 147 -1.99 7.02 -3.16
N VAL A 148 -3.27 6.72 -2.94
CA VAL A 148 -3.76 5.46 -2.37
C VAL A 148 -4.68 4.83 -3.40
N TRP A 149 -4.40 3.59 -3.77
CA TRP A 149 -5.33 2.78 -4.54
C TRP A 149 -6.15 1.93 -3.59
N GLN A 150 -7.47 2.03 -3.68
CA GLN A 150 -8.39 1.27 -2.84
C GLN A 150 -9.14 0.24 -3.68
N ILE A 151 -9.11 -1.01 -3.23
CA ILE A 151 -9.92 -2.12 -3.74
C ILE A 151 -10.93 -2.48 -2.65
N ASP A 152 -12.22 -2.39 -2.96
CA ASP A 152 -13.29 -2.89 -2.09
C ASP A 152 -13.80 -4.23 -2.62
N TYR A 153 -13.93 -5.23 -1.76
CA TYR A 153 -14.40 -6.55 -2.17
C TYR A 153 -15.88 -6.71 -1.81
N PRO A 154 -16.76 -6.94 -2.80
CA PRO A 154 -18.16 -7.24 -2.53
C PRO A 154 -18.30 -8.62 -1.89
N ALA A 155 -19.37 -8.82 -1.13
CA ALA A 155 -19.71 -10.14 -0.62
C ALA A 155 -20.05 -11.11 -1.78
N GLY A 156 -19.50 -12.32 -1.74
CA GLY A 156 -19.75 -13.36 -2.73
C GLY A 156 -18.64 -14.40 -2.77
N SER A 157 -18.94 -15.56 -3.37
CA SER A 157 -18.10 -16.77 -3.35
C SER A 157 -17.24 -16.97 -4.62
N GLY A 158 -17.15 -15.95 -5.48
CA GLY A 158 -16.40 -16.01 -6.74
C GLY A 158 -15.03 -15.36 -6.61
N LYS A 159 -14.01 -15.89 -7.31
CA LYS A 159 -12.67 -15.29 -7.35
C LYS A 159 -12.77 -13.81 -7.79
N PRO A 160 -12.21 -12.86 -7.03
CA PRO A 160 -12.30 -11.44 -7.36
C PRO A 160 -11.58 -11.17 -8.68
N SER A 161 -12.27 -10.47 -9.58
CA SER A 161 -11.75 -10.07 -10.88
C SER A 161 -12.52 -8.86 -11.38
N GLY A 162 -11.84 -7.93 -12.06
CA GLY A 162 -12.49 -6.75 -12.63
C GLY A 162 -12.97 -5.73 -11.60
N LEU A 163 -12.50 -5.78 -10.35
CA LEU A 163 -12.91 -4.84 -9.31
C LEU A 163 -12.44 -3.43 -9.66
N GLN A 164 -13.34 -2.45 -9.56
CA GLN A 164 -12.94 -1.05 -9.75
C GLN A 164 -12.00 -0.62 -8.62
N VAL A 165 -10.96 0.13 -8.98
CA VAL A 165 -9.99 0.67 -8.03
C VAL A 165 -10.14 2.17 -7.95
N LYS A 166 -10.33 2.69 -6.73
CA LYS A 166 -10.38 4.13 -6.49
C LYS A 166 -8.95 4.65 -6.37
N ASN A 167 -8.62 5.71 -7.10
CA ASN A 167 -7.36 6.43 -6.97
C ASN A 167 -7.57 7.67 -6.10
N ILE A 168 -7.13 7.62 -4.85
CA ILE A 168 -7.39 8.63 -3.83
C ILE A 168 -6.13 9.49 -3.64
N PRO A 169 -6.21 10.83 -3.80
CA PRO A 169 -5.12 11.72 -3.44
C PRO A 169 -4.95 11.79 -1.92
N GLN A 170 -3.72 11.66 -1.43
CA GLN A 170 -3.42 11.75 0.00
C GLN A 170 -3.38 13.20 0.50
N GLN A 171 -2.82 14.11 -0.32
CA GLN A 171 -2.66 15.54 -0.02
C GLN A 171 -1.96 15.82 1.33
N LEU A 172 -0.88 15.10 1.62
CA LEU A 172 -0.21 15.15 2.92
C LEU A 172 0.80 16.29 3.01
N LEU A 173 1.47 16.58 1.89
CA LEU A 173 2.55 17.54 1.83
C LEU A 173 2.23 18.66 0.84
N TYR A 174 2.84 19.82 1.06
CA TYR A 174 2.78 20.92 0.09
C TYR A 174 3.27 20.45 -1.29
N GLY A 175 2.51 20.76 -2.33
CA GLY A 175 2.79 20.34 -3.72
C GLY A 175 2.15 19.00 -4.14
N ASP A 176 1.49 18.29 -3.21
CA ASP A 176 0.69 17.12 -3.55
C ASP A 176 -0.50 17.52 -4.46
N GLN A 177 -0.82 16.62 -5.38
CA GLN A 177 -1.81 16.79 -6.42
C GLN A 177 -3.22 16.49 -5.90
N ALA A 178 -4.19 17.31 -6.30
CA ALA A 178 -5.59 17.17 -5.90
C ALA A 178 -6.41 16.19 -6.76
N THR A 179 -5.92 15.88 -7.97
CA THR A 179 -6.59 15.00 -8.94
C THR A 179 -5.60 14.06 -9.56
#